data_AF-A0A0F7JUR2-F1
#
_entry.id   AF-A0A0F7JUR2-F1
#
_cell.length_a   1.000
_cell.length_b   1.000
_cell.length_c   1.000
_cell.angle_alpha   90.00
_cell.angle_beta   90.00
_cell.angle_gamma   90.00
#
_symmetry.space_group_name_H-M   'P 1'
#
loop_
_entity.id
_entity.type
_entity.pdbx_description
1 polymer ?
#
loop_
_entity_poly.entity_id
_entity_poly.type
_entity_poly.pdbx_seq_one_letter_code
_entity_poly.pdbx_strand_id
1 'polypeptide(L)' 'MEQGGEHLQVKDVNGEHVGTVDHMDGERVKLTKTDSADGQHHYLSLDQVESVDDVAVYLNVERSAIA' A
#
# COMPACT_ATOMS: atom_id res chain seq x y z
N MET A 1 21.89 1.94 -6.82
CA MET A 1 20.46 1.70 -7.01
C MET A 1 19.98 1.09 -5.71
N GLU A 2 19.73 1.96 -4.74
CA GLU A 2 19.23 1.63 -3.41
C GLU A 2 17.71 1.88 -3.56
N GLN A 3 16.80 0.95 -3.28
CA GLN A 3 16.49 0.46 -1.94
C GLN A 3 15.93 -0.96 -2.04
N GLY A 4 16.66 -1.92 -1.49
CA GLY A 4 16.22 -3.30 -1.36
C GLY A 4 16.04 -3.63 0.11
N GLY A 5 14.83 -4.05 0.47
CA GLY A 5 14.58 -4.90 1.62
C GLY A 5 13.94 -4.20 2.81
N GLU A 6 12.60 -4.21 2.84
CA GLU A 6 11.76 -4.46 4.04
C GLU A 6 10.33 -3.90 3.94
N HIS A 7 9.98 -3.24 2.83
CA HIS A 7 8.65 -2.69 2.60
C HIS A 7 7.86 -3.51 1.57
N LEU A 8 6.67 -3.98 1.95
CA LEU A 8 5.72 -4.67 1.08
C LEU A 8 5.13 -3.70 0.05
N GLN A 9 5.08 -4.08 -1.23
CA GLN A 9 4.39 -3.29 -2.25
C GLN A 9 2.88 -3.34 -2.05
N VAL A 10 2.16 -2.31 -2.46
CA VAL A 10 0.70 -2.26 -2.39
C VAL A 10 0.15 -2.00 -3.77
N LYS A 11 -0.72 -2.90 -4.22
CA LYS A 11 -1.36 -2.85 -5.52
C LYS A 11 -2.86 -2.72 -5.36
N ASP A 12 -3.47 -1.92 -6.22
CA ASP A 12 -4.92 -1.76 -6.22
C ASP A 12 -5.62 -2.96 -6.91
N VAL A 13 -6.94 -2.94 -6.94
CA VAL A 13 -7.76 -3.98 -7.61
C VAL A 13 -7.46 -4.12 -9.11
N ASN A 14 -6.99 -3.06 -9.77
CA ASN A 14 -6.53 -3.09 -11.16
C ASN A 14 -5.08 -3.59 -11.31
N GLY A 15 -4.35 -3.80 -10.20
CA GLY A 15 -2.95 -4.19 -10.18
C GLY A 15 -1.97 -3.05 -10.40
N GLU A 16 -2.40 -1.79 -10.39
CA GLU A 16 -1.52 -0.62 -10.41
C GLU A 16 -0.79 -0.47 -9.07
N HIS A 17 0.42 0.06 -9.13
CA HIS A 17 1.21 0.34 -7.93
C HIS A 17 0.64 1.58 -7.22
N VAL A 18 0.19 1.38 -5.97
CA VAL A 18 -0.33 2.42 -5.08
C VAL A 18 0.78 3.04 -4.25
N GLY A 19 1.68 2.20 -3.75
CA GLY A 19 2.85 2.58 -2.96
C GLY A 19 3.36 1.40 -2.14
N THR A 20 4.17 1.68 -1.13
CA THR A 20 4.79 0.66 -0.26
C THR A 20 4.38 0.85 1.20
N VAL A 21 4.27 -0.26 1.92
CA VAL A 21 3.92 -0.29 3.35
C VAL A 21 5.07 0.29 4.18
N ASP A 22 4.81 1.40 4.86
CA ASP A 22 5.71 2.04 5.83
C ASP A 22 5.57 1.38 7.21
N HIS A 23 4.34 1.20 7.67
CA HIS A 23 4.04 0.70 9.02
C HIS A 23 2.65 0.07 9.10
N MET A 24 2.43 -0.86 10.03
CA MET A 24 1.09 -1.35 10.37
C MET A 24 0.67 -0.80 11.73
N ASP A 25 -0.38 0.03 11.73
CA ASP A 25 -1.03 0.61 12.91
C ASP A 25 -2.28 -0.20 13.26
N GLY A 26 -2.09 -1.31 13.98
CA GLY A 26 -3.18 -2.19 14.39
C GLY A 26 -3.92 -2.81 13.20
N GLU A 27 -5.08 -2.26 12.85
CA GLU A 27 -5.92 -2.69 11.72
C GLU A 27 -5.76 -1.81 10.47
N ARG A 28 -4.79 -0.89 10.49
CA ARG A 28 -4.50 0.03 9.38
C ARG A 28 -3.08 -0.12 8.87
N VAL A 29 -2.92 -0.12 7.56
CA VAL A 29 -1.64 -0.16 6.87
C VAL A 29 -1.30 1.27 6.44
N LYS A 30 -0.21 1.80 6.98
CA LYS A 30 0.32 3.11 6.63
C LYS A 30 1.25 2.97 5.43
N LEU A 31 1.00 3.74 4.38
CA LEU A 31 1.85 3.81 3.21
C LEU A 31 2.94 4.87 3.39
N THR A 32 4.07 4.65 2.71
CA THR A 32 5.14 5.62 2.66
C THR A 32 4.80 6.75 1.69
N LYS A 33 4.98 7.98 2.13
CA LYS A 33 4.72 9.18 1.32
C LYS A 33 5.65 9.28 0.10
N THR A 34 6.84 8.69 0.18
CA THR A 34 7.86 8.80 -0.88
C THR A 34 7.53 7.98 -2.12
N ASP A 35 6.65 7.01 -1.96
CA ASP A 35 6.24 6.07 -3.02
C ASP A 35 4.74 6.23 -3.38
N SER A 36 4.06 7.15 -2.68
CA SER A 36 2.68 7.51 -2.96
C SER A 36 2.62 8.49 -4.13
N ALA A 37 1.70 8.28 -5.07
CA ALA A 37 1.55 9.10 -6.26
C ALA A 37 1.28 10.60 -5.95
N ASP A 38 0.64 10.88 -4.81
CA ASP A 38 0.28 12.23 -4.38
C ASP A 38 1.26 12.83 -3.34
N GLY A 39 2.26 12.06 -2.90
CA GLY A 39 3.23 12.51 -1.89
C GLY A 39 2.67 12.65 -0.46
N GLN A 40 1.48 12.12 -0.20
CA GLN A 40 0.81 12.13 1.09
C GLN A 40 0.90 10.77 1.80
N HIS A 41 0.65 10.76 3.12
CA HIS A 41 0.54 9.52 3.89
C HIS A 41 -0.86 8.94 3.74
N HIS A 42 -0.98 7.90 2.93
CA HIS A 42 -2.23 7.16 2.83
C HIS A 42 -2.32 6.08 3.90
N TYR A 43 -3.52 5.90 4.43
CA TYR A 43 -3.84 4.85 5.39
C TYR A 43 -4.88 3.94 4.78
N LEU A 44 -4.57 2.66 4.76
CA LEU A 44 -5.46 1.61 4.25
C LEU A 44 -6.03 0.85 5.41
N SER A 45 -7.34 0.63 5.41
CA SER A 45 -7.95 -0.30 6.34
C SER A 45 -7.74 -1.74 5.84
N LEU A 46 -7.54 -2.69 6.76
CA LEU A 46 -7.49 -4.12 6.38
C LEU A 46 -8.75 -4.60 5.63
N ASP A 47 -9.89 -3.92 5.81
CA ASP A 47 -11.13 -4.18 5.06
C ASP A 47 -10.99 -3.97 3.54
N GLN A 48 -10.07 -3.09 3.14
CA GLN A 48 -9.77 -2.81 1.73
C GLN A 48 -8.75 -3.79 1.15
N VAL A 49 -8.17 -4.67 1.97
CA VAL A 49 -7.17 -5.65 1.54
C VAL A 49 -7.90 -6.90 1.05
N GLU A 50 -7.74 -7.22 -0.23
CA GLU A 50 -8.26 -8.45 -0.82
C GLU A 50 -7.39 -9.66 -0.47
N SER A 51 -6.07 -9.50 -0.59
CA SER A 51 -5.11 -10.58 -0.36
C SER A 51 -3.73 -10.02 -0.05
N VAL A 52 -2.94 -10.75 0.72
CA VAL A 52 -1.56 -10.39 1.06
C VAL A 52 -0.65 -11.54 0.66
N ASP A 53 0.44 -11.20 -0.01
CA ASP A 53 1.51 -12.12 -0.39
C ASP A 53 2.81 -11.71 0.30
N ASP A 54 3.87 -12.52 0.21
CA ASP A 54 5.18 -12.20 0.80
C ASP A 54 5.87 -11.01 0.12
N VAL A 55 5.39 -10.61 -1.06
CA VAL A 55 5.97 -9.53 -1.88
C VAL A 55 5.07 -8.29 -1.96
N ALA A 56 3.75 -8.48 -1.99
CA ALA A 56 2.80 -7.40 -2.18
C ALA A 56 1.43 -7.62 -1.49
N VAL A 57 0.78 -6.51 -1.12
CA VAL A 57 -0.61 -6.43 -0.67
C VAL A 57 -1.47 -6.06 -1.88
N TYR A 58 -2.54 -6.82 -2.09
CA TYR A 58 -3.56 -6.58 -3.12
C TYR A 58 -4.80 -6.01 -2.46
N LEU A 59 -5.29 -4.90 -2.98
CA LEU A 59 -6.51 -4.24 -2.50
C LEU A 59 -7.72 -4.63 -3.36
N ASN A 60 -8.90 -4.60 -2.75
CA ASN A 60 -10.18 -4.73 -3.44
C ASN A 60 -10.73 -3.38 -3.93
N VAL A 61 -10.02 -2.28 -3.63
CA VAL A 61 -10.36 -0.92 -4.06
C VAL A 61 -9.30 -0.36 -5.00
N GLU A 62 -9.68 0.68 -5.73
CA GLU A 62 -8.78 1.44 -6.59
C GLU A 62 -7.98 2.48 -5.78
N ARG A 63 -6.79 2.86 -6.27
CA ARG A 63 -5.99 3.93 -5.65
C ARG A 63 -6.75 5.25 -5.49
N SER A 64 -7.70 5.53 -6.38
CA SER A 64 -8.53 6.73 -6.33
C SER A 64 -9.52 6.73 -5.16
N ALA A 65 -9.83 5.55 -4.60
CA ALA A 65 -10.69 5.41 -3.43
C ALA A 65 -9.91 5.60 -2.11
N ILE A 66 -8.59 5.70 -2.19
CA ILE A 66 -7.69 5.92 -1.06
C ILE A 66 -7.41 7.42 -1.00
N ALA A 67 -8.07 8.09 -0.05
CA ALA A 67 -7.96 9.53 0.17
C ALA A 67 -6.90 9.87 1.23
#